data_AF-A0A2A2ZBG7-F1
#
_entry.id   AF-A0A2A2ZBG7-F1
#
_cell.length_a   1.000
_cell.length_b   1.000
_cell.length_c   1.000
_cell.angle_alpha   90.00
_cell.angle_beta   90.00
_cell.angle_gamma   90.00
#
_symmetry.space_group_name_H-M   'P 1'
#
loop_
_entity.id
_entity.type
_entity.pdbx_description
1 polymer ?
#
loop_
_entity_poly.entity_id
_entity_poly.type
_entity_poly.pdbx_seq_one_letter_code
_entity_poly.pdbx_strand_id
1 'polypeptide(L)' 'MGDHEPKRGQEFTHLSFRRQLPDGTNALAVMKVTAVRRGEVFYTYADSPTNKGDCRMPIENWVKRYGTAVNPSE' A
#
# COMPACT_ATOMS: atom_id res chain seq x y z
N MET A 1 -21.07 -6.87 4.08
CA MET A 1 -20.04 -5.88 4.43
C MET A 1 -18.72 -6.52 4.08
N GLY A 2 -18.19 -6.22 2.90
CA GLY A 2 -17.02 -6.92 2.36
C GLY A 2 -15.73 -6.48 3.02
N ASP A 3 -14.85 -7.45 3.27
CA ASP A 3 -13.53 -7.37 3.88
C ASP A 3 -12.55 -6.38 3.20
N HIS A 4 -12.71 -5.08 3.43
CA HIS A 4 -11.79 -4.05 2.93
C HIS A 4 -10.78 -3.58 3.98
N GLU A 5 -10.61 -4.35 5.06
CA GLU A 5 -9.53 -4.06 6.01
C GLU A 5 -8.17 -4.41 5.40
N PRO A 6 -7.15 -3.56 5.63
CA PRO A 6 -5.79 -3.81 5.16
C PRO A 6 -5.27 -5.11 5.76
N LYS A 7 -4.60 -5.93 4.94
CA LYS A 7 -4.00 -7.20 5.39
C LYS A 7 -2.50 -7.17 5.25
N ARG A 8 -1.79 -7.77 6.20
CA ARG A 8 -0.33 -7.94 6.09
C ARG A 8 0.00 -8.73 4.81
N GLY A 9 0.98 -8.24 4.06
CA GLY A 9 1.38 -8.79 2.76
C GLY A 9 0.58 -8.25 1.57
N GLN A 10 -0.50 -7.48 1.81
CA GLN A 10 -1.28 -6.87 0.74
C GLN A 10 -0.46 -5.81 0.04
N GLU A 11 -0.42 -5.89 -1.29
CA GLU A 11 0.17 -4.87 -2.14
C GLU A 11 -0.88 -3.88 -2.63
N PHE A 12 -0.48 -2.63 -2.80
CA PHE A 12 -1.33 -1.57 -3.32
C PHE A 12 -0.49 -0.48 -4.00
N THR A 13 -1.06 0.17 -5.00
CA THR A 13 -0.44 1.29 -5.69
C THR A 13 -0.65 2.58 -4.90
N HIS A 14 0.44 3.22 -4.47
CA HIS A 14 0.35 4.44 -3.67
C HIS A 14 0.20 5.68 -4.54
N LEU A 15 -0.98 6.30 -4.49
CA LEU A 15 -1.38 7.42 -5.36
C LEU A 15 -0.48 8.66 -5.31
N SER A 16 0.30 8.84 -4.23
CA SER A 16 1.19 10.00 -4.07
C SER A 16 2.67 9.68 -4.23
N PHE A 17 3.05 8.40 -4.28
CA PHE A 17 4.46 8.03 -4.35
C PHE A 17 4.73 7.64 -5.80
N ARG A 18 5.71 8.32 -6.42
CA ARG A 18 6.18 7.97 -7.76
C ARG A 18 7.55 7.32 -7.64
N ARG A 19 7.81 6.37 -8.52
CA ARG A 19 9.11 5.75 -8.69
C ARG A 19 9.56 5.99 -10.12
N GLN A 20 10.78 6.50 -10.25
CA GLN A 20 11.45 6.56 -11.53
C GLN A 20 11.93 5.16 -11.88
N LEU A 21 11.43 4.63 -12.99
CA LEU A 21 11.87 3.38 -13.58
C LEU A 21 13.17 3.60 -14.38
N PRO A 22 13.95 2.54 -14.65
CA PRO A 22 15.19 2.66 -15.41
C PRO A 22 15.01 3.20 -16.84
N ASP A 23 13.82 3.07 -17.41
CA ASP A 23 13.43 3.63 -18.71
C ASP A 23 13.10 5.13 -18.67
N GLY A 24 13.20 5.77 -17.50
CA GLY A 24 12.89 7.18 -17.26
C GLY A 24 11.42 7.45 -16.92
N THR A 25 10.55 6.44 -16.96
CA THR A 25 9.12 6.58 -16.64
C THR A 25 8.91 6.83 -15.16
N ASN A 26 7.99 7.72 -14.79
CA ASN A 26 7.58 7.97 -13.41
C ASN A 26 6.25 7.28 -13.09
N ALA A 27 6.30 5.97 -12.83
CA ALA A 27 5.12 5.19 -12.45
C ALA A 27 4.75 5.42 -10.98
N LEU A 28 3.50 5.15 -10.61
CA LEU A 28 3.13 5.09 -9.19
C LEU A 28 3.84 3.91 -8.51
N ALA A 29 4.27 4.12 -7.27
CA ALA A 29 4.99 3.12 -6.50
C ALA A 29 4.02 2.03 -5.99
N VAL A 30 4.42 0.78 -6.14
CA VAL A 30 3.76 -0.35 -5.49
C VAL A 30 4.31 -0.49 -4.08
N MET A 31 3.42 -0.49 -3.10
CA MET A 31 3.72 -0.63 -1.68
C MET A 31 3.13 -1.93 -1.15
N LYS A 32 3.71 -2.47 -0.08
CA LYS A 32 3.25 -3.66 0.62
C LYS A 32 2.98 -3.35 2.09
N VAL A 33 1.82 -3.78 2.59
CA VAL A 33 1.48 -3.71 4.02
C VAL A 33 2.36 -4.67 4.81
N THR A 34 3.15 -4.16 5.76
CA THR A 34 4.05 -4.95 6.59
C THR A 34 3.42 -5.35 7.92
N ALA A 35 2.51 -4.53 8.45
CA ALA A 35 1.77 -4.81 9.67
C ALA A 35 0.48 -3.97 9.75
N VAL A 36 -0.52 -4.49 10.48
CA VAL A 36 -1.72 -3.75 10.86
C VAL A 36 -1.88 -3.91 12.36
N ARG A 37 -1.78 -2.81 13.11
CA ARG A 37 -1.85 -2.85 14.57
C ARG A 37 -2.25 -1.49 15.13
N ARG A 38 -2.99 -1.50 16.24
CA ARG A 38 -3.39 -0.28 16.98
C ARG A 38 -4.11 0.76 16.10
N GLY A 39 -4.96 0.33 15.18
CA GLY A 39 -5.68 1.24 14.28
C GLY A 39 -4.82 1.85 13.16
N GLU A 40 -3.57 1.41 13.01
CA GLU A 40 -2.66 1.89 11.97
C GLU A 40 -2.24 0.76 11.01
N VAL A 41 -2.04 1.15 9.76
CA VAL A 41 -1.44 0.35 8.69
C VAL A 41 -0.02 0.79 8.52
N PHE A 42 0.90 -0.16 8.59
CA PHE A 42 2.31 0.03 8.33
C PHE A 42 2.63 -0.60 6.97
N TYR A 43 3.35 0.12 6.11
CA TYR A 43 3.67 -0.33 4.76
C TYR A 43 5.02 0.22 4.28
N THR A 44 5.61 -0.40 3.28
CA THR A 44 6.86 0.02 2.62
C THR A 44 6.80 -0.30 1.13
N TYR A 45 7.83 0.04 0.36
CA TYR A 45 7.93 -0.35 -1.05
C TYR A 45 7.88 -1.89 -1.19
N ALA A 46 7.13 -2.40 -2.16
CA ALA A 46 6.91 -3.85 -2.31
C ALA A 46 8.22 -4.62 -2.56
N ASP A 47 9.19 -4.00 -3.23
CA ASP A 47 10.52 -4.55 -3.50
C ASP A 47 11.56 -4.24 -2.41
N SER A 48 11.15 -3.56 -1.32
CA SER A 48 12.05 -3.34 -0.19
C SER A 48 12.49 -4.69 0.39
N PRO A 49 13.80 -4.95 0.56
CA PRO A 49 14.28 -6.17 1.20
C PRO A 49 13.94 -6.20 2.69
N THR A 50 13.48 -5.07 3.25
CA THR A 50 13.10 -4.97 4.66
C THR A 50 11.58 -5.04 4.80
N ASN A 51 11.11 -5.79 5.80
CA ASN A 51 9.69 -5.77 6.20
C ASN A 51 9.41 -4.66 7.23
N LYS A 52 10.26 -3.63 7.29
CA LYS A 52 10.04 -2.49 8.18
C LYS A 52 8.97 -1.62 7.52
N GLY A 53 7.93 -1.24 8.29
CA GLY A 53 6.91 -0.31 7.82
C GLY A 53 7.45 1.10 7.89
N ASP A 54 8.13 1.53 6.82
CA ASP A 54 8.73 2.87 6.73
C ASP A 54 7.65 3.97 6.62
N CYS A 55 6.47 3.60 6.13
CA CYS A 55 5.28 4.43 6.08
C CYS A 55 4.22 3.89 7.03
N ARG A 56 3.40 4.78 7.59
CA ARG A 56 2.20 4.40 8.34
C ARG A 56 1.05 5.36 8.10
N MET A 57 -0.18 4.85 8.22
CA MET A 57 -1.37 5.70 8.23
C MET A 57 -2.54 5.05 9.00
N PRO A 58 -3.51 5.84 9.50
CA PRO A 58 -4.71 5.29 10.13
C PRO A 58 -5.48 4.35 9.20
N ILE A 59 -6.03 3.26 9.73
CA ILE A 59 -6.80 2.26 8.95
C ILE A 59 -7.94 2.94 8.20
N GLU A 60 -8.71 3.84 8.84
CA GLU A 60 -9.81 4.54 8.17
C GLU A 60 -9.34 5.33 6.93
N ASN A 61 -8.18 5.98 7.03
CA ASN A 61 -7.62 6.74 5.92
C ASN A 61 -7.08 5.81 4.82
N TRP A 62 -6.49 4.69 5.21
CA TRP A 62 -6.04 3.67 4.26
C TRP A 62 -7.24 3.09 3.50
N VAL A 63 -8.30 2.69 4.20
CA VAL A 63 -9.52 2.12 3.59
C VAL A 63 -10.19 3.12 2.66
N LYS A 64 -10.30 4.40 3.06
CA LYS A 64 -10.86 5.46 2.19
C LYS A 64 -10.05 5.67 0.91
N ARG A 65 -8.73 5.46 0.94
CA ARG A 65 -7.83 5.71 -0.20
C ARG A 65 -7.62 4.48 -1.08
N TYR A 66 -7.56 3.29 -0.48
CA TYR A 66 -7.10 2.06 -1.10
C TYR A 66 -8.06 0.88 -0.93
N GLY A 67 -9.03 0.97 -0.02
CA GLY A 67 -9.98 -0.10 0.26
C GLY A 67 -10.89 -0.46 -0.93
N THR A 68 -11.06 0.46 -1.89
CA THR A 68 -11.84 0.23 -3.12
C THR A 68 -10.97 -0.26 -4.30
N ALA A 69 -9.65 -0.11 -4.22
CA ALA A 69 -8.75 -0.27 -5.36
C ALA A 69 -8.21 -1.70 -5.58
N VAL A 70 -8.73 -2.70 -4.86
CA VAL A 70 -8.15 -4.06 -4.81
C VAL A 70 -8.80 -5.05 -5.79
N ASN A 71 -9.61 -4.59 -6.75
CA ASN A 71 -10.04 -5.43 -7.87
C ASN A 71 -9.54 -4.85 -9.22
N PRO A 72 -8.39 -5.30 -9.75
CA PRO A 72 -8.07 -5.15 -11.16
C PRO A 72 -8.76 -6.25 -11.99
N SER A 73 -10.06 -6.49 -11.78
CA SER A 73 -10.80 -7.52 -12.51
C SER A 73 -12.28 -7.13 -12.65
N GLU A 74 -12.55 -6.18 -13.54
CA GLU A 74 -13.64 -6.23 -14.53
C GLU A 74 -13.08 -5.78 -15.88
#